data_AF-A0A4R0KES1-F1
#
_entry.id   AF-A0A4R0KES1-F1
#
_cell.length_a   1.000
_cell.length_b   1.000
_cell.length_c   1.000
_cell.angle_alpha   90.00
_cell.angle_beta   90.00
_cell.angle_gamma   90.00
#
_symmetry.space_group_name_H-M   'P 1'
#
loop_
_entity.id
_entity.type
_entity.pdbx_description
1 polymer ?
#
loop_
_entity_poly.entity_id
_entity_poly.type
_entity_poly.pdbx_seq_one_letter_code
_entity_poly.pdbx_strand_id
1 'polypeptide(L)'
;MPRMQIYLPDDLYAEVKARKLPASELLQRAIRAEIRREDQIYAAGEFLEEMIGEYGEPSPEATAEAEALAARVKAHLHPPVQENEAAQPSDRAPKAS
;
A
#
# COMPACT_ATOMS: atom_id res chain seq x y z
N MET A 1 32.47 14.50 -8.81
CA MET A 1 31.80 13.19 -8.91
C MET A 1 32.49 12.37 -10.00
N PRO A 2 32.63 11.03 -9.83
CA PRO A 2 33.16 10.16 -10.88
C PRO A 2 32.27 10.22 -12.13
N ARG A 3 32.88 10.13 -13.31
CA ARG A 3 32.18 10.15 -14.60
C ARG A 3 32.01 8.72 -15.09
N MET A 4 30.78 8.34 -15.42
CA MET A 4 30.42 7.04 -15.97
C MET A 4 29.86 7.23 -17.39
N GLN A 5 30.34 6.45 -18.35
CA GLN A 5 29.76 6.35 -19.70
C GLN A 5 28.83 5.15 -19.75
N ILE A 6 27.64 5.34 -20.29
CA ILE A 6 26.55 4.35 -20.27
C ILE A 6 25.92 4.34 -21.65
N TYR A 7 25.66 3.13 -22.16
CA TYR A 7 24.90 2.94 -23.38
C TYR A 7 23.42 2.92 -23.06
N LEU A 8 22.65 3.75 -23.77
CA LEU A 8 21.20 3.70 -23.74
C LEU A 8 20.72 2.93 -24.97
N PRO A 9 19.68 2.10 -24.83
CA PRO A 9 18.89 1.64 -25.97
C PRO A 9 18.44 2.81 -26.85
N ASP A 10 18.36 2.56 -28.17
CA ASP A 10 18.13 3.60 -29.19
C ASP A 10 16.83 4.38 -28.96
N ASP A 11 15.77 3.69 -28.52
CA ASP A 11 14.47 4.27 -28.19
C ASP A 11 14.57 5.25 -27.02
N LEU A 12 15.24 4.86 -25.94
CA LEU A 12 15.44 5.71 -24.76
C LEU A 12 16.36 6.89 -25.08
N TYR A 13 17.39 6.69 -25.90
CA TYR A 13 18.25 7.77 -26.36
C TYR A 13 17.46 8.80 -27.18
N ALA A 14 16.64 8.34 -28.12
CA ALA A 14 15.79 9.20 -28.93
C ALA A 14 14.84 10.04 -28.06
N GLU A 15 14.22 9.44 -27.05
CA GLU A 15 13.32 10.13 -26.12
C GLU A 15 14.04 11.18 -25.26
N VAL A 16 15.22 10.84 -24.72
CA VAL A 16 16.05 11.79 -23.96
C VAL A 16 16.41 13.00 -24.82
N LYS A 17 16.75 12.77 -26.10
CA LYS A 17 17.08 13.85 -27.04
C LYS A 17 15.87 14.69 -27.42
N ALA A 18 14.77 14.05 -27.82
CA ALA A 18 13.57 14.74 -28.26
C ALA A 18 12.99 15.64 -27.17
N ARG A 19 12.98 15.15 -25.92
CA ARG A 19 12.41 15.86 -24.76
C ARG A 19 13.43 16.70 -23.99
N LYS A 20 14.70 16.69 -24.40
CA LYS A 20 15.82 17.38 -23.72
C LYS A 20 15.92 17.05 -22.23
N LEU A 21 15.78 15.76 -21.90
CA LEU A 21 15.78 15.31 -20.50
C LEU A 21 17.17 15.44 -19.87
N PRO A 22 17.27 15.80 -18.57
CA PRO A 22 18.52 15.79 -17.83
C PRO A 22 18.90 14.33 -17.50
N ALA A 23 19.50 13.63 -18.46
CA ALA A 23 19.77 12.19 -18.38
C ALA A 23 20.54 11.79 -17.12
N SER A 24 21.56 12.56 -16.73
CA SER A 24 22.35 12.30 -15.54
C SER A 24 21.54 12.38 -14.25
N GLU A 25 20.66 13.37 -14.11
CA GLU A 25 19.81 13.52 -12.91
C GLU A 25 18.73 12.44 -12.87
N LEU A 26 18.13 12.13 -14.02
CA LEU A 26 17.14 11.07 -14.15
C LEU A 26 17.74 9.73 -13.74
N LEU A 27 18.93 9.41 -14.25
CA LEU A 27 19.64 8.19 -13.87
C LEU A 27 19.99 8.16 -12.38
N GLN A 28 20.50 9.27 -11.82
CA GLN A 28 20.82 9.33 -10.40
C GLN A 28 19.58 9.07 -9.53
N ARG A 29 18.42 9.63 -9.92
CA ARG A 29 17.15 9.39 -9.22
C ARG A 29 16.70 7.93 -9.36
N ALA A 30 16.81 7.36 -10.56
CA ALA A 30 16.46 5.97 -10.83
C ALA A 30 17.33 5.01 -10.02
N ILE A 31 18.66 5.17 -10.05
CA ILE A 31 19.60 4.34 -9.28
C ILE A 31 19.30 4.43 -7.78
N ARG A 32 19.07 5.64 -7.24
CA ARG A 32 18.71 5.77 -5.81
C ARG A 32 17.37 5.11 -5.47
N ALA A 33 16.41 5.14 -6.39
CA ALA A 33 15.13 4.47 -6.18
C ALA A 33 15.29 2.95 -6.19
N GLU A 34 16.11 2.43 -7.09
CA GLU A 34 16.39 0.99 -7.18
C GLU A 34 17.14 0.48 -5.95
N ILE A 35 18.20 1.17 -5.53
CA ILE A 35 18.94 0.80 -4.30
C ILE A 35 17.99 0.74 -3.11
N ARG A 36 17.15 1.77 -2.92
CA ARG A 36 16.18 1.76 -1.81
C ARG A 36 15.17 0.61 -1.91
N ARG A 37 14.75 0.25 -3.12
CA ARG A 37 13.84 -0.87 -3.35
C ARG A 37 14.52 -2.19 -2.98
N GLU A 38 15.77 -2.38 -3.39
CA GLU A 38 16.56 -3.57 -3.04
C GLU A 38 16.76 -3.65 -1.52
N ASP A 39 17.18 -2.56 -0.87
CA ASP A 39 17.34 -2.49 0.58
C ASP A 39 16.05 -2.90 1.33
N GLN A 40 14.89 -2.44 0.84
CA GLN A 40 13.59 -2.80 1.42
C GLN A 40 13.26 -4.29 1.23
N ILE A 41 13.58 -4.87 0.08
CA ILE A 41 13.36 -6.29 -0.19
C ILE A 41 14.25 -7.14 0.73
N TYR A 42 15.52 -6.77 0.88
CA TYR A 42 16.44 -7.47 1.79
C TYR A 42 15.97 -7.37 3.23
N ALA A 43 15.65 -6.17 3.71
CA ALA A 43 15.15 -5.98 5.07
C ALA A 43 13.85 -6.75 5.33
N ALA A 44 12.93 -6.80 4.36
CA ALA A 44 11.71 -7.59 4.47
C ALA A 44 12.00 -9.11 4.51
N GLY A 45 12.99 -9.57 3.75
CA GLY A 45 13.46 -10.95 3.77
C GLY A 45 14.05 -11.34 5.13
N GLU A 46 15.00 -10.55 5.64
CA GLU A 46 15.60 -10.78 6.97
C GLU A 46 14.54 -10.80 8.07
N PHE A 47 13.60 -9.84 8.02
CA PHE A 47 12.50 -9.80 8.98
C PHE A 47 11.59 -11.04 8.89
N LEU A 48 11.30 -11.52 7.68
CA LEU A 48 10.49 -12.72 7.51
C LEU A 48 11.22 -13.96 8.05
N GLU A 49 12.52 -14.08 7.80
CA GLU A 49 13.35 -15.16 8.36
C GLU A 49 13.38 -15.11 9.89
N GLU A 50 13.52 -13.94 10.49
CA GLU A 50 13.44 -13.75 11.95
C GLU A 50 12.08 -14.22 12.50
N MET A 51 10.98 -13.81 11.88
CA MET A 51 9.63 -14.19 12.32
C MET A 51 9.36 -15.69 12.17
N ILE A 52 9.80 -16.31 11.08
CA ILE A 52 9.70 -17.76 10.89
C ILE A 52 10.59 -18.49 11.89
N GLY A 53 11.78 -17.96 12.20
CA GLY A 53 12.66 -18.52 13.20
C GLY A 53 12.07 -18.49 14.61
N GLU A 54 11.41 -17.38 14.97
CA GLU A 54 10.82 -17.19 16.30
C GLU A 54 9.48 -17.94 16.47
N TYR A 55 8.61 -17.89 15.47
CA TYR A 55 7.23 -18.36 15.57
C TYR A 55 6.90 -19.61 14.71
N GLY A 56 7.81 -20.03 13.84
CA GLY A 56 7.59 -21.09 12.85
C GLY A 56 6.88 -20.59 11.59
N GLU A 57 6.80 -21.43 10.56
CA GLU A 57 6.01 -21.11 9.37
C GLU A 57 4.51 -21.08 9.70
N PRO A 58 3.76 -20.09 9.19
CA PRO A 58 2.32 -20.03 9.39
C PRO A 58 1.63 -21.19 8.68
N SER A 59 0.91 -22.02 9.42
CA SER A 59 0.06 -23.06 8.84
C SER A 59 -1.24 -22.46 8.31
N PRO A 60 -1.87 -23.05 7.28
CA PRO A 60 -3.16 -22.57 6.76
C PRO A 60 -4.25 -22.50 7.82
N GLU A 61 -4.25 -23.46 8.77
CA GLU A 61 -5.19 -23.50 9.89
C GLU A 61 -4.95 -22.32 10.84
N ALA A 62 -3.70 -22.06 11.23
CA ALA A 62 -3.34 -20.94 12.09
C ALA A 62 -3.66 -19.59 11.43
N THR A 63 -3.45 -19.46 10.10
CA THR A 63 -3.83 -18.26 9.36
C THR A 63 -5.35 -18.04 9.38
N ALA A 64 -6.14 -19.09 9.13
CA ALA A 64 -7.60 -18.97 9.16
C ALA A 64 -8.14 -18.59 10.55
N GLU A 65 -7.57 -19.13 11.61
CA GLU A 65 -7.91 -18.76 12.99
C GLU A 65 -7.55 -17.29 13.29
N ALA A 66 -6.37 -16.85 12.86
CA ALA A 66 -5.92 -15.47 13.03
C ALA A 66 -6.83 -14.47 12.27
N GLU A 67 -7.25 -14.81 11.04
CA GLU A 67 -8.19 -14.00 10.26
C GLU A 67 -9.56 -13.89 10.94
N ALA A 68 -10.10 -15.00 11.46
CA ALA A 68 -11.36 -15.00 12.19
C ALA A 68 -11.29 -14.14 13.46
N LEU A 69 -10.16 -14.20 14.18
CA LEU A 69 -9.92 -13.35 15.34
C LEU A 69 -9.86 -11.86 14.95
N ALA A 70 -9.10 -11.52 13.90
CA ALA A 70 -8.97 -10.14 13.42
C ALA A 70 -10.32 -9.56 12.98
N ALA A 71 -11.15 -10.36 12.30
CA ALA A 71 -12.51 -9.98 11.91
C ALA A 71 -13.39 -9.66 13.14
N ARG A 72 -13.32 -10.50 14.19
CA ARG A 72 -14.06 -10.26 15.45
C ARG A 72 -13.60 -8.98 16.16
N VAL A 73 -12.30 -8.73 16.22
CA VAL A 73 -11.74 -7.49 16.82
C VAL A 73 -12.21 -6.26 16.03
N LYS A 74 -12.13 -6.31 14.70
CA LYS A 74 -12.61 -5.22 13.83
C LYS A 74 -14.09 -4.92 14.04
N ALA A 75 -14.93 -5.95 14.15
CA ALA A 75 -16.36 -5.80 14.40
C ALA A 75 -16.66 -5.18 15.78
N HIS A 76 -15.83 -5.46 16.79
CA HIS A 76 -15.96 -4.86 18.11
C HIS A 76 -15.52 -3.39 18.15
N LEU A 77 -14.48 -3.04 17.40
CA LEU A 77 -13.95 -1.66 17.34
C LEU A 77 -14.78 -0.73 16.46
N HIS A 78 -15.47 -1.27 15.45
CA HIS A 78 -16.42 -0.54 14.61
C HIS A 78 -17.81 -1.15 14.75
N PRO A 79 -18.51 -0.91 15.87
CA PRO A 79 -19.88 -1.39 16.00
C PRO A 79 -20.72 -0.79 14.87
N PRO A 80 -21.59 -1.59 14.21
CA PRO A 80 -22.48 -1.06 13.19
C PRO A 80 -23.31 0.07 13.79
N VAL A 81 -23.28 1.25 13.16
CA VAL A 81 -24.15 2.36 13.52
C VAL A 81 -25.57 1.85 13.42
N GLN A 82 -26.26 1.73 14.56
CA GLN A 82 -27.68 1.45 14.57
C GLN A 82 -28.36 2.71 14.03
N GLU A 83 -28.67 2.73 12.73
CA GLU A 83 -29.60 3.69 12.15
C GLU A 83 -30.95 3.43 12.79
N ASN A 84 -31.24 4.18 13.87
CA ASN A 84 -32.53 4.17 14.52
C ASN A 84 -33.59 4.64 13.51
N GLU A 85 -34.36 3.67 13.05
CA GLU A 85 -35.63 3.81 12.38
C GLU A 85 -36.63 4.49 13.34
N ALA A 86 -36.56 5.82 13.42
CA ALA A 86 -37.51 6.65 14.16
C ALA A 86 -37.89 7.90 13.36
N ALA A 87 -38.16 7.73 12.07
CA ALA A 87 -38.99 8.68 11.33
C ALA A 87 -40.47 8.32 11.58
N GLN A 88 -41.02 8.77 12.70
CA GLN A 88 -42.48 8.79 12.89
C GLN A 88 -43.08 9.84 11.94
N PRO A 89 -44.02 9.49 11.04
CA PRO A 89 -44.81 10.48 10.33
C PRO A 89 -45.94 10.91 11.27
N SER A 90 -45.73 11.98 12.03
CA SER A 90 -46.81 12.63 12.79
C SER A 90 -47.50 13.65 11.89
N ASP A 91 -48.64 13.19 11.37
CA ASP A 91 -49.71 13.92 10.72
C ASP A 91 -50.03 15.27 11.39
N ARG A 92 -49.88 16.36 10.65
CA ARG A 92 -50.51 17.64 10.97
C ARG A 92 -51.10 18.26 9.71
N ALA A 93 -52.35 17.87 9.43
CA ALA A 93 -53.24 18.58 8.53
C ALA A 93 -53.40 20.06 8.91
N PRO A 94 -53.63 20.97 7.94
CA PRO A 94 -53.84 22.38 8.19
C PRO A 94 -55.30 22.64 8.63
N LYS A 95 -55.52 23.45 9.67
CA LYS A 95 -56.83 24.06 9.92
C LYS A 95 -56.86 25.47 9.32
N ALA A 96 -57.69 25.62 8.30
CA ALA A 96 -58.16 26.89 7.78
C ALA A 96 -59.42 27.34 8.55
N SER A 97 -59.45 28.62 8.95
CA SER A 97 -60.59 29.55 9.03
C SER A 97 -60.34 30.59 10.13
#